data_AF-A0A366HFA1-F1
#
_entry.id   AF-A0A366HFA1-F1
#
_cell.length_a   1.000
_cell.length_b   1.000
_cell.length_c   1.000
_cell.angle_alpha   90.00
_cell.angle_beta   90.00
_cell.angle_gamma   90.00
#
_symmetry.space_group_name_H-M   'P 1'
#
loop_
_entity.id
_entity.type
_entity.pdbx_description
1 polymer ?
#
loop_
_entity_poly.entity_id
_entity_poly.type
_entity_poly.pdbx_seq_one_letter_code
_entity_poly.pdbx_strand_id
1 'polypeptide(L)'
;MGRRILSYLANVLICAAIVLPIAYVSLFRMVTGQWFPKRQVETLSHPVAVHGWTTEGLQLTDGRLLRLAGVTALPKESMALSEATKRGVEVSQDGRVFALVRVHHWCGNDPVREHIARVDLADMLVFLGEASPVKPLSEWQKELLAAGPSSRFGEHGWNVSHYGIFQGWRFEGRQEDE
;
A
#
# COMPACT_ATOMS: atom_id res chain seq x y z
N MET A 1 -15.07 -35.60 43.59
CA MET A 1 -15.80 -34.62 42.75
C MET A 1 -14.86 -33.88 41.77
N GLY A 2 -13.68 -33.41 42.20
CA GLY A 2 -12.77 -32.61 41.36
C GLY A 2 -12.26 -33.24 40.04
N ARG A 3 -11.94 -34.54 40.00
CA ARG A 3 -11.40 -35.19 38.77
C ARG A 3 -12.36 -35.20 37.58
N ARG A 4 -13.67 -35.35 37.82
CA ARG A 4 -14.69 -35.36 36.74
C ARG A 4 -14.90 -33.96 36.17
N ILE A 5 -14.92 -32.94 37.02
CA ILE A 5 -15.03 -31.53 36.61
C ILE A 5 -13.81 -31.13 35.78
N LEU A 6 -12.60 -31.48 36.21
CA LEU A 6 -11.36 -31.18 35.49
C LEU A 6 -11.34 -31.85 34.10
N SER A 7 -11.75 -33.13 34.01
CA SER A 7 -11.83 -33.84 32.73
C SER A 7 -12.87 -33.22 31.78
N TYR A 8 -14.02 -32.78 32.31
CA TYR A 8 -15.04 -32.12 31.49
C TYR A 8 -14.53 -30.78 30.93
N LEU A 9 -13.92 -29.94 31.77
CA LEU A 9 -13.36 -28.66 31.33
C LEU A 9 -12.26 -28.84 30.29
N ALA A 10 -11.36 -29.82 30.50
CA ALA A 10 -10.33 -30.14 29.52
C ALA A 10 -10.94 -30.54 28.16
N ASN A 11 -11.97 -31.40 28.16
CA ASN A 11 -12.64 -31.79 26.92
C ASN A 11 -13.33 -30.61 26.22
N VAL A 12 -13.99 -29.72 26.97
CA VAL A 12 -14.62 -28.53 26.40
C VAL A 12 -13.58 -27.60 25.77
N LEU A 13 -12.46 -27.37 26.45
CA LEU A 13 -11.36 -26.55 25.90
C LEU A 13 -10.75 -27.18 24.65
N ILE A 14 -10.54 -28.50 24.64
CA ILE A 14 -10.04 -29.24 23.47
C ILE A 14 -11.04 -29.12 22.31
N CYS A 15 -12.32 -29.35 22.55
CA CYS A 15 -13.36 -29.20 21.53
C CYS A 15 -13.41 -27.77 20.98
N ALA A 16 -13.38 -26.74 21.84
CA ALA A 16 -13.37 -25.34 21.41
C ALA A 16 -12.12 -25.00 20.58
N ALA A 17 -10.95 -25.49 20.99
CA ALA A 17 -9.69 -25.31 20.27
C ALA A 17 -9.68 -25.95 18.88
N ILE A 18 -10.54 -26.94 18.62
CA ILE A 18 -10.68 -27.60 17.30
C ILE A 18 -11.81 -26.97 16.49
N VAL A 19 -12.98 -26.80 17.09
CA VAL A 19 -14.20 -26.33 16.39
C VAL A 19 -14.07 -24.87 15.95
N LEU A 20 -13.50 -23.99 16.79
CA LEU A 20 -13.39 -22.57 16.46
C LEU A 20 -12.50 -22.31 15.23
N PRO A 21 -11.28 -22.89 15.11
CA PRO A 21 -10.47 -22.75 13.90
C PRO A 21 -11.13 -23.32 12.65
N ILE A 22 -11.79 -24.50 12.76
CA ILE A 22 -12.47 -25.12 11.62
C ILE A 22 -13.64 -24.24 11.15
N ALA A 23 -14.45 -23.73 12.08
CA ALA A 23 -15.54 -22.81 11.77
C ALA A 23 -15.02 -21.52 11.13
N TYR A 24 -13.93 -20.95 11.67
CA TYR A 24 -13.28 -19.76 11.13
C TYR A 24 -12.78 -19.97 9.69
N VAL A 25 -12.04 -21.04 9.43
CA VAL A 25 -11.52 -21.38 8.08
C VAL A 25 -12.67 -21.66 7.11
N SER A 26 -13.72 -22.35 7.56
CA SER A 26 -14.89 -22.66 6.72
C SER A 26 -15.66 -21.40 6.34
N LEU A 27 -15.89 -20.50 7.31
CA LEU A 27 -16.52 -19.20 7.08
C LEU A 27 -15.65 -18.32 6.15
N PHE A 28 -14.34 -18.28 6.38
CA PHE A 28 -13.40 -17.56 5.53
C PHE A 28 -13.45 -18.06 4.08
N ARG A 29 -13.46 -19.38 3.87
CA ARG A 29 -13.63 -19.97 2.53
C ARG A 29 -14.97 -19.65 1.91
N MET A 30 -16.06 -19.69 2.68
CA MET A 30 -17.39 -19.37 2.18
C MET A 30 -17.48 -17.91 1.70
N VAL A 31 -16.80 -16.99 2.38
CA VAL A 31 -16.84 -15.55 2.06
C VAL A 31 -15.85 -15.17 0.95
N THR A 32 -14.64 -15.75 0.94
CA THR A 32 -13.53 -15.31 0.06
C THR A 32 -13.19 -16.29 -1.05
N GLY A 33 -13.72 -17.52 -1.01
CA GLY A 33 -13.34 -18.61 -1.90
C GLY A 33 -11.95 -19.21 -1.64
N GLN A 34 -11.17 -18.67 -0.69
CA GLN A 34 -9.83 -19.12 -0.34
C GLN A 34 -9.82 -19.84 1.01
N TRP A 35 -8.96 -20.84 1.18
CA TRP A 35 -8.82 -21.55 2.47
C TRP A 35 -8.04 -20.76 3.51
N PHE A 36 -7.10 -19.93 3.06
CA PHE A 36 -6.20 -19.18 3.93
C PHE A 36 -6.11 -17.72 3.47
N PRO A 37 -5.95 -16.78 4.40
CA PRO A 37 -5.70 -15.39 4.08
C PRO A 37 -4.40 -15.22 3.29
N LYS A 38 -4.42 -14.29 2.33
CA LYS A 38 -3.25 -13.92 1.53
C LYS A 38 -2.55 -12.72 2.14
N ARG A 39 -1.22 -12.70 2.02
CA ARG A 39 -0.36 -11.56 2.34
C ARG A 39 0.41 -11.20 1.08
N GLN A 40 0.34 -9.94 0.68
CA GLN A 40 1.04 -9.39 -0.48
C GLN A 40 1.95 -8.29 0.03
N VAL A 41 3.21 -8.61 0.29
CA VAL A 41 4.17 -7.64 0.82
C VAL A 41 5.31 -7.52 -0.16
N GLU A 42 5.34 -6.40 -0.86
CA GLU A 42 6.45 -6.02 -1.72
C GLU A 42 7.60 -5.42 -0.89
N THR A 43 8.80 -5.46 -1.45
CA THR A 43 10.04 -5.05 -0.77
C THR A 43 10.81 -4.04 -1.58
N LEU A 44 11.60 -3.21 -0.88
CA LEU A 44 12.67 -2.41 -1.49
C LEU A 44 13.97 -3.22 -1.40
N SER A 45 14.76 -3.22 -2.45
CA SER A 45 16.06 -3.91 -2.52
C SER A 45 17.16 -3.11 -1.79
N HIS A 46 17.18 -1.79 -1.98
CA HIS A 46 18.18 -0.90 -1.37
C HIS A 46 17.50 0.32 -0.71
N PRO A 47 16.73 0.12 0.37
CA PRO A 47 16.04 1.22 1.03
C PRO A 47 17.03 2.17 1.71
N VAL A 48 16.85 3.47 1.46
CA VAL A 48 17.52 4.56 2.17
C VAL A 48 16.50 5.20 3.11
N ALA A 49 16.84 5.28 4.39
CA ALA A 49 15.94 5.88 5.37
C ALA A 49 15.78 7.39 5.13
N VAL A 50 14.55 7.88 5.32
CA VAL A 50 14.16 9.28 5.15
C VAL A 50 13.98 9.91 6.53
N HIS A 51 14.65 11.03 6.80
CA HIS A 51 14.51 11.77 8.06
C HIS A 51 13.27 12.67 8.07
N GLY A 52 12.95 13.23 6.91
CA GLY A 52 11.81 14.11 6.69
C GLY A 52 11.76 14.57 5.24
N TRP A 53 10.96 15.58 4.95
CA TRP A 53 10.94 16.22 3.64
C TRP A 53 10.65 17.71 3.77
N THR A 54 10.97 18.43 2.71
CA THR A 54 10.63 19.84 2.50
C THR A 54 9.91 19.97 1.18
N THR A 55 9.46 21.18 0.83
CA THR A 55 8.88 21.44 -0.50
C THR A 55 9.87 21.14 -1.64
N GLU A 56 11.17 21.12 -1.38
CA GLU A 56 12.20 20.86 -2.39
C GLU A 56 12.48 19.37 -2.62
N GLY A 57 12.23 18.50 -1.63
CA GLY A 57 12.61 17.09 -1.72
C GLY A 57 12.64 16.35 -0.39
N LEU A 58 12.97 15.05 -0.46
CA LEU A 58 13.16 14.17 0.69
C LEU A 58 14.55 14.39 1.30
N GLN A 59 14.61 14.50 2.62
CA GLN A 59 15.86 14.56 3.37
C GLN A 59 16.25 13.13 3.78
N LEU A 60 17.30 12.60 3.16
CA LEU A 60 17.78 11.25 3.43
C LEU A 60 18.69 11.24 4.66
N THR A 61 18.75 10.09 5.33
CA THR A 61 19.62 9.87 6.50
C THR A 61 21.12 9.92 6.19
N ASP A 62 21.50 9.78 4.91
CA ASP A 62 22.87 9.95 4.43
C ASP A 62 23.26 11.41 4.14
N GLY A 63 22.37 12.36 4.46
CA GLY A 63 22.60 13.80 4.28
C GLY A 63 22.24 14.33 2.89
N ARG A 64 21.83 13.47 1.95
CA ARG A 64 21.39 13.92 0.62
C ARG A 64 19.98 14.52 0.66
N LEU A 65 19.76 15.55 -0.15
CA LEU A 65 18.43 16.03 -0.51
C LEU A 65 18.01 15.38 -1.84
N LEU A 66 17.04 14.48 -1.79
CA LEU A 66 16.55 13.75 -2.95
C LEU A 66 15.31 14.45 -3.53
N ARG A 67 15.47 15.06 -4.71
CA ARG A 67 14.36 15.64 -5.46
C ARG A 67 13.59 14.54 -6.19
N LEU A 68 12.26 14.65 -6.21
CA LEU A 68 11.42 13.73 -6.98
C LEU A 68 11.30 14.21 -8.42
N ALA A 69 11.74 13.40 -9.37
CA ALA A 69 11.58 13.69 -10.79
C ALA A 69 10.08 13.75 -11.15
N GLY A 70 9.69 14.71 -11.98
CA GLY A 70 8.31 14.81 -12.49
C GLY A 70 7.35 15.64 -11.63
N VAL A 71 7.72 16.06 -10.42
CA VAL A 71 6.92 16.97 -9.58
C VAL A 71 7.64 18.29 -9.32
N THR A 72 6.89 19.39 -9.21
CA THR A 72 7.46 20.73 -9.00
C THR A 72 7.85 20.98 -7.55
N ALA A 73 7.05 20.49 -6.60
CA ALA A 73 7.28 20.62 -5.16
C ALA A 73 6.55 19.51 -4.40
N LEU A 74 7.07 19.15 -3.22
CA LEU A 74 6.39 18.27 -2.27
C LEU A 74 5.44 19.05 -1.38
N PRO A 75 4.34 18.43 -0.90
CA PRO A 75 3.46 19.06 0.08
C PRO A 75 4.16 19.24 1.43
N LYS A 76 3.81 20.30 2.17
CA LYS A 76 4.33 20.50 3.54
C LYS A 76 3.86 19.41 4.51
N GLU A 77 2.65 18.92 4.30
CA GLU A 77 2.02 17.86 5.09
C GLU A 77 1.35 16.86 4.15
N SER A 78 1.56 15.57 4.39
CA SER A 78 0.92 14.51 3.60
C SER A 78 0.91 13.20 4.39
N MET A 79 -0.27 12.61 4.54
CA MET A 79 -0.43 11.28 5.14
C MET A 79 0.16 10.19 4.25
N ALA A 80 0.02 10.33 2.93
CA ALA A 80 0.55 9.38 1.97
C ALA A 80 2.08 9.38 1.97
N LEU A 81 2.70 10.55 1.96
CA LEU A 81 4.15 10.72 2.03
C LEU A 81 4.70 10.24 3.38
N SER A 82 3.99 10.53 4.47
CA SER A 82 4.30 9.99 5.80
C SER A 82 4.29 8.46 5.81
N GLU A 83 3.28 7.82 5.22
CA GLU A 83 3.22 6.35 5.16
C GLU A 83 4.32 5.78 4.25
N ALA A 84 4.50 6.36 3.08
CA ALA A 84 5.44 5.91 2.07
C ALA A 84 6.90 5.96 2.57
N THR A 85 7.25 6.99 3.35
CA THR A 85 8.63 7.20 3.83
C THR A 85 8.98 6.42 5.10
N LYS A 86 8.00 5.83 5.81
CA LYS A 86 8.22 5.05 7.06
C LYS A 86 9.23 3.93 6.93
N ARG A 87 9.34 3.33 5.75
CA ARG A 87 10.19 2.15 5.48
C ARG A 87 11.42 2.50 4.64
N GLY A 88 11.71 3.80 4.49
CA GLY A 88 12.70 4.31 3.55
C GLY A 88 12.19 4.35 2.12
N VAL A 89 13.05 4.82 1.23
CA VAL A 89 12.80 4.91 -0.22
C VAL A 89 13.93 4.26 -1.00
N GLU A 90 13.63 3.75 -2.19
CA GLU A 90 14.62 3.21 -3.11
C GLU A 90 14.73 4.13 -4.32
N VAL A 91 15.95 4.48 -4.70
CA VAL A 91 16.22 5.23 -5.94
C VAL A 91 16.70 4.24 -6.99
N SER A 92 15.95 4.12 -8.08
CA SER A 92 16.34 3.30 -9.23
C SER A 92 17.39 3.99 -10.09
N GLN A 93 17.97 3.23 -11.03
CA GLN A 93 19.03 3.73 -11.92
C GLN A 93 18.58 4.86 -12.85
N ASP A 94 17.29 4.90 -13.20
CA ASP A 94 16.67 5.97 -13.99
C ASP A 94 16.25 7.19 -13.15
N GLY A 95 16.55 7.19 -11.85
CA GLY A 95 16.27 8.30 -10.94
C GLY A 95 14.83 8.33 -10.39
N ARG A 96 14.01 7.32 -10.69
CA ARG A 96 12.70 7.17 -10.05
C ARG A 96 12.86 6.81 -8.59
N VAL A 97 11.90 7.22 -7.77
CA VAL A 97 11.92 7.02 -6.32
C VAL A 97 10.74 6.17 -5.94
N PHE A 98 11.03 4.98 -5.42
CA PHE A 98 10.05 4.00 -5.02
C PHE A 98 9.91 3.95 -3.51
N ALA A 99 8.69 3.74 -3.04
CA ALA A 99 8.35 3.66 -1.64
C ALA A 99 7.33 2.53 -1.40
N LEU A 100 7.13 2.16 -0.13
CA LEU A 100 6.17 1.12 0.25
C LEU A 100 4.96 1.72 0.94
N VAL A 101 3.76 1.45 0.43
CA VAL A 101 2.50 1.95 0.99
C VAL A 101 1.54 0.83 1.32
N ARG A 102 0.80 0.98 2.41
CA ARG A 102 -0.29 0.07 2.77
C ARG A 102 -1.47 0.27 1.81
N VAL A 103 -2.01 -0.83 1.30
CA VAL A 103 -3.23 -0.87 0.51
C VAL A 103 -4.33 -1.50 1.34
N HIS A 104 -5.44 -0.78 1.50
CA HIS A 104 -6.61 -1.19 2.25
C HIS A 104 -7.66 -1.82 1.34
N HIS A 105 -7.93 -3.09 1.57
CA HIS A 105 -8.97 -3.86 0.88
C HIS A 105 -10.30 -3.67 1.61
N TRP A 106 -11.19 -2.83 1.05
CA TRP A 106 -12.47 -2.47 1.69
C TRP A 106 -13.52 -3.58 1.61
N CYS A 107 -13.42 -4.51 0.66
CA CYS A 107 -14.43 -5.54 0.48
C CYS A 107 -14.21 -6.73 1.42
N GLY A 108 -15.23 -7.07 2.23
CA GLY A 108 -15.16 -8.14 3.22
C GLY A 108 -14.93 -9.56 2.63
N ASN A 109 -15.06 -9.70 1.31
CA ASN A 109 -14.76 -10.92 0.55
C ASN A 109 -13.36 -10.95 -0.05
N ASP A 110 -12.51 -9.94 0.16
CA ASP A 110 -11.11 -10.02 -0.26
C ASP A 110 -10.32 -10.99 0.64
N PRO A 111 -9.66 -12.01 0.08
CA PRO A 111 -8.78 -12.88 0.86
C PRO A 111 -7.50 -12.20 1.36
N VAL A 112 -7.11 -11.04 0.82
CA VAL A 112 -5.88 -10.32 1.19
C VAL A 112 -6.06 -9.59 2.51
N ARG A 113 -5.27 -9.99 3.53
CA ARG A 113 -5.31 -9.40 4.88
C ARG A 113 -4.23 -8.35 5.12
N GLU A 114 -3.16 -8.43 4.36
CA GLU A 114 -2.08 -7.45 4.40
C GLU A 114 -1.60 -7.23 2.97
N HIS A 115 -1.60 -5.96 2.57
CA HIS A 115 -1.09 -5.54 1.27
C HIS A 115 -0.19 -4.33 1.46
N ILE A 116 1.09 -4.49 1.12
CA ILE A 116 2.08 -3.43 1.04
C ILE A 116 2.61 -3.43 -0.39
N ALA A 117 2.34 -2.35 -1.12
CA ALA A 117 2.71 -2.21 -2.52
C ALA A 117 3.90 -1.25 -2.68
N ARG A 118 4.77 -1.56 -3.64
CA ARG A 118 5.85 -0.68 -4.10
C ARG A 118 5.30 0.29 -5.14
N VAL A 119 5.38 1.58 -4.84
CA VAL A 119 4.83 2.64 -5.68
C VAL A 119 5.92 3.62 -6.06
N ASP A 120 5.83 4.17 -7.26
CA ASP A 120 6.58 5.37 -7.60
C ASP A 120 5.98 6.54 -6.83
N LEU A 121 6.82 7.25 -6.10
CA LEU A 121 6.41 8.27 -5.16
C LEU A 121 5.91 9.54 -5.84
N ALA A 122 6.55 9.95 -6.95
CA ALA A 122 6.13 11.14 -7.69
C ALA A 122 4.75 10.91 -8.31
N ASP A 123 4.61 9.76 -8.96
CA ASP A 123 3.39 9.29 -9.58
C ASP A 123 2.24 9.17 -8.57
N MET A 124 2.50 8.61 -7.39
CA MET A 124 1.51 8.53 -6.32
C MET A 124 1.05 9.93 -5.88
N LEU A 125 1.97 10.86 -5.64
CA LEU A 125 1.63 12.21 -5.18
C LEU A 125 0.83 12.99 -6.23
N VAL A 126 1.20 12.88 -7.52
CA VAL A 126 0.44 13.48 -8.61
C VAL A 126 -0.94 12.86 -8.70
N PHE A 127 -1.03 11.52 -8.67
CA PHE A 127 -2.30 10.82 -8.69
C PHE A 127 -3.21 11.31 -7.56
N LEU A 128 -2.70 11.41 -6.33
CA LEU A 128 -3.45 11.88 -5.16
C LEU A 128 -3.80 13.38 -5.21
N GLY A 129 -3.20 14.16 -6.12
CA GLY A 129 -3.36 15.61 -6.19
C GLY A 129 -2.59 16.35 -5.10
N GLU A 130 -1.60 15.71 -4.48
CA GLU A 130 -0.78 16.29 -3.41
C GLU A 130 0.49 16.99 -3.95
N ALA A 131 0.85 16.73 -5.21
CA ALA A 131 1.95 17.40 -5.90
C ALA A 131 1.52 17.84 -7.30
N SER A 132 2.05 18.99 -7.75
CA SER A 132 1.85 19.44 -9.13
C SER A 132 2.92 18.82 -10.04
N PRO A 133 2.53 18.25 -11.20
CA PRO A 133 3.48 17.69 -12.13
C PRO A 133 4.25 18.79 -12.86
N VAL A 134 5.51 18.52 -13.23
CA VAL A 134 6.35 19.46 -14.00
C VAL A 134 5.81 19.65 -15.42
N LYS A 135 5.33 18.56 -16.03
CA LYS A 135 4.68 18.58 -17.34
C LYS A 135 3.17 18.52 -17.16
N PRO A 136 2.38 19.28 -17.95
CA PRO A 136 0.94 19.11 -17.97
C PRO A 136 0.57 17.65 -18.23
N LEU A 137 -0.39 17.14 -17.46
CA LEU A 137 -0.94 15.79 -17.68
C LEU A 137 -1.67 15.74 -19.03
N SER A 138 -1.62 14.58 -19.69
CA SER A 138 -2.50 14.29 -20.82
C SER A 138 -3.97 14.25 -20.36
N GLU A 139 -4.91 14.34 -21.30
CA GLU A 139 -6.35 14.29 -20.96
C GLU A 139 -6.73 12.99 -20.22
N TRP A 140 -6.24 11.83 -20.68
CA TRP A 140 -6.52 10.56 -19.99
C TRP A 140 -5.87 10.48 -18.59
N GLN A 141 -4.71 11.11 -18.37
CA GLN A 141 -4.10 11.18 -17.05
C GLN A 141 -4.92 12.05 -16.09
N LYS A 142 -5.54 13.12 -16.60
CA LYS A 142 -6.48 13.95 -15.83
C LYS A 142 -7.71 13.16 -15.42
N GLU A 143 -8.22 12.28 -16.27
CA GLU A 143 -9.34 11.37 -15.94
C GLU A 143 -8.97 10.37 -14.83
N LEU A 144 -7.69 9.98 -14.74
CA LEU A 144 -7.18 9.11 -13.69
C LEU A 144 -6.87 9.84 -12.39
N LEU A 145 -6.78 11.17 -12.38
CA LEU A 145 -6.77 11.90 -11.12
C LEU A 145 -8.08 11.57 -10.43
N ALA A 146 -8.01 10.88 -9.30
CA ALA A 146 -9.21 10.43 -8.62
C ALA A 146 -10.19 11.59 -8.30
N ALA A 147 -11.48 11.27 -8.37
CA ALA A 147 -12.53 12.27 -8.50
C ALA A 147 -12.82 13.09 -7.22
N GLY A 148 -12.11 12.89 -6.11
CA GLY A 148 -12.29 13.67 -4.88
C GLY A 148 -11.16 13.52 -3.85
N PRO A 149 -10.93 14.53 -2.98
CA PRO A 149 -9.81 14.57 -2.03
C PRO A 149 -9.98 13.69 -0.77
N SER A 150 -11.20 13.30 -0.38
CA SER A 150 -11.46 12.64 0.91
C SER A 150 -11.39 11.10 0.90
N SER A 151 -11.12 10.46 -0.23
CA SER A 151 -11.32 9.01 -0.40
C SER A 151 -10.06 8.20 -0.74
N ARG A 152 -8.87 8.81 -0.83
CA ARG A 152 -7.74 8.19 -1.54
C ARG A 152 -6.66 7.59 -0.64
N PHE A 153 -6.26 8.29 0.41
CA PHE A 153 -5.30 7.78 1.40
C PHE A 153 -5.75 8.16 2.81
N GLY A 154 -6.12 7.16 3.61
CA GLY A 154 -6.61 7.36 4.98
C GLY A 154 -5.68 6.74 6.02
N GLU A 155 -6.15 6.69 7.26
CA GLU A 155 -5.42 6.03 8.38
C GLU A 155 -5.09 4.55 8.10
N HIS A 156 -5.92 3.89 7.30
CA HIS A 156 -5.77 2.49 6.91
C HIS A 156 -4.87 2.28 5.67
N GLY A 157 -4.46 3.36 4.99
CA GLY A 157 -3.68 3.33 3.75
C GLY A 157 -4.48 3.72 2.50
N TRP A 158 -3.99 3.30 1.34
CA TRP A 158 -4.59 3.57 0.04
C TRP A 158 -5.76 2.61 -0.22
N ASN A 159 -6.96 3.12 -0.51
CA ASN A 159 -8.10 2.26 -0.86
C ASN A 159 -7.84 1.43 -2.13
N VAL A 160 -8.05 0.11 -2.06
CA VAL A 160 -7.85 -0.82 -3.18
C VAL A 160 -8.66 -0.47 -4.42
N SER A 161 -9.85 0.12 -4.28
CA SER A 161 -10.67 0.51 -5.44
C SER A 161 -9.97 1.55 -6.32
N HIS A 162 -9.10 2.37 -5.73
CA HIS A 162 -8.29 3.35 -6.44
C HIS A 162 -6.93 2.78 -6.86
N TYR A 163 -6.42 1.79 -6.11
CA TYR A 163 -5.22 1.05 -6.48
C TYR A 163 -5.45 0.13 -7.70
N GLY A 164 -6.61 -0.50 -7.85
CA GLY A 164 -6.89 -1.43 -8.95
C GLY A 164 -6.88 -0.79 -10.33
N ILE A 165 -7.13 0.53 -10.40
CA ILE A 165 -6.98 1.35 -11.60
C ILE A 165 -5.49 1.69 -11.83
N PHE A 166 -4.69 1.68 -10.77
CA PHE A 166 -3.26 1.89 -10.75
C PHE A 166 -2.50 0.56 -10.87
N GLN A 167 -2.50 -0.07 -12.05
CA GLN A 167 -1.71 -1.30 -12.29
C GLN A 167 -0.20 -1.03 -12.51
N GLY A 168 0.27 0.10 -11.98
CA GLY A 168 1.58 0.69 -12.25
C GLY A 168 1.57 1.59 -13.48
N TRP A 169 2.33 2.69 -13.43
CA TRP A 169 2.73 3.39 -14.64
C TRP A 169 3.82 2.56 -15.31
N ARG A 170 3.41 1.50 -16.02
CA ARG A 170 4.22 1.04 -17.14
C ARG A 170 4.14 2.12 -18.22
N PHE A 171 4.98 3.15 -18.08
CA PHE A 171 5.60 3.81 -19.23
C PHE A 171 6.54 2.78 -19.90
N GLU A 172 6.06 1.59 -20.22
CA GLU A 172 6.66 0.85 -21.32
C GLU A 172 6.17 1.61 -22.53
N GLY A 173 7.06 2.44 -23.07
CA GLY A 173 6.88 2.96 -24.41
C GLY A 173 6.50 1.77 -25.29
N ARG A 174 5.22 1.72 -25.67
CA ARG A 174 4.89 1.28 -27.01
C ARG A 174 5.62 2.30 -27.89
N GLN A 175 6.88 1.99 -28.23
CA GLN A 175 7.38 2.32 -29.55
C GLN A 175 6.29 1.78 -30.48
N GLU A 176 5.43 2.69 -30.94
CA GLU A 176 4.83 2.52 -32.23
C GLU A 176 6.02 2.56 -33.18
N ASP A 177 6.61 1.38 -33.41
CA ASP A 177 7.47 1.17 -34.56
C ASP A 177 6.62 1.55 -35.79
N GLU A 178 7.18 2.46 -36.59
CA GLU A 178 6.68 2.85 -37.91
C GLU A 178 6.45 1.65 -38.84
#